data_AF-A0A4Y6UPL4-F1
#
_entry.id   AF-A0A4Y6UPL4-F1
#
_cell.length_a   1.000
_cell.length_b   1.000
_cell.length_c   1.000
_cell.angle_alpha   90.00
_cell.angle_beta   90.00
_cell.angle_gamma   90.00
#
_symmetry.space_group_name_H-M   'P 1'
#
loop_
_entity.id
_entity.type
_entity.pdbx_description
1 polymer ?
#
loop_
_entity_poly.entity_id
_entity_poly.type
_entity_poly.pdbx_seq_one_letter_code
_entity_poly.pdbx_strand_id
1 'polypeptide(L)' 'MSEQKADDETRLNRLRERGVLESGEAEWIEDLLHRLEEAEARSLRLREALLKANGHKPTMSTKLRDALYE' A
#
# COMPACT_ATOMS: atom_id res chain seq x y z
N MET A 1 7.34 1.33 -4.93
CA MET A 1 6.43 1.42 -3.77
C MET A 1 7.00 2.30 -2.66
N SER A 2 8.12 1.96 -1.98
CA SER A 2 8.74 2.91 -1.01
C SER A 2 9.17 4.24 -1.63
N GLU A 3 9.61 4.25 -2.88
CA GLU A 3 9.92 5.49 -3.61
C GLU A 3 8.67 6.36 -3.85
N GLN A 4 7.54 5.76 -4.25
CA GLN A 4 6.28 6.51 -4.40
C GLN A 4 5.82 7.13 -3.08
N LYS A 5 5.94 6.41 -1.96
CA LYS A 5 5.58 6.93 -0.64
C LYS A 5 6.42 8.16 -0.26
N ALA A 6 7.74 8.06 -0.44
CA ALA A 6 8.65 9.16 -0.16
C ALA A 6 8.38 10.37 -1.08
N ASP A 7 8.03 10.13 -2.34
CA ASP A 7 7.64 11.17 -3.29
C ASP A 7 6.32 11.86 -2.89
N ASP A 8 5.31 11.09 -2.45
CA ASP A 8 4.01 11.61 -2.05
C ASP A 8 4.10 12.43 -0.74
N GLU A 9 4.87 11.97 0.25
CA GLU A 9 5.17 12.72 1.47
C GLU A 9 5.94 14.01 1.16
N THR A 10 6.94 13.95 0.28
CA THR A 10 7.69 15.12 -0.17
C THR A 10 6.80 16.12 -0.87
N ARG A 11 5.85 15.66 -1.69
CA ARG A 11 4.91 16.51 -2.41
C ARG A 11 3.91 17.17 -1.45
N LEU A 12 3.40 16.43 -0.45
CA LEU A 12 2.54 16.97 0.59
C LEU A 12 3.25 18.07 1.39
N ASN A 13 4.51 17.84 1.77
CA ASN A 13 5.31 18.85 2.48
C ASN A 13 5.49 20.13 1.65
N ARG A 14 5.79 20.00 0.35
CA ARG A 14 5.87 21.17 -0.55
C ARG A 14 4.54 21.92 -0.67
N LEU A 15 3.40 21.23 -0.60
CA LEU A 15 2.08 21.88 -0.64
C LEU A 15 1.76 22.62 0.67
N ARG A 16 2.19 22.07 1.82
CA ARG A 16 2.11 22.75 3.13
C ARG A 16 2.98 24.01 3.15
N GLU A 17 4.23 23.90 2.72
CA GLU A 17 5.18 25.03 2.66
C GLU A 17 4.69 26.16 1.75
N ARG A 18 4.04 25.83 0.65
CA ARG A 18 3.47 26.81 -0.29
C ARG A 18 2.15 27.42 0.21
N GLY A 19 1.62 26.97 1.35
CA GLY A 19 0.34 27.43 1.90
C GLY A 19 -0.85 27.14 0.97
N VAL A 20 -0.73 26.14 0.10
CA VAL A 20 -1.78 25.77 -0.86
C VAL A 20 -2.89 24.98 -0.19
N LEU A 21 -2.56 24.25 0.89
CA LEU A 21 -3.49 23.47 1.66
C LEU A 21 -3.87 24.20 2.94
N GLU A 22 -5.17 24.21 3.24
CA GLU A 22 -5.64 24.54 4.57
C GLU A 22 -5.20 23.44 5.56
N SER A 23 -5.09 23.77 6.86
CA SER A 23 -4.56 22.82 7.86
C SER A 23 -5.35 21.51 7.90
N GLY A 24 -6.68 21.59 7.76
CA GLY A 24 -7.54 20.41 7.73
C GLY A 24 -7.39 19.56 6.47
N GLU A 25 -7.03 20.15 5.34
CA GLU A 25 -6.79 19.41 4.10
C GLU A 25 -5.46 18.64 4.16
N ALA A 26 -4.42 19.26 4.73
CA ALA A 26 -3.14 18.59 4.92
C ALA A 26 -3.26 17.40 5.88
N GLU A 27 -3.96 17.57 7.00
CA GLU A 27 -4.23 16.49 7.95
C GLU A 27 -5.07 15.37 7.32
N TRP A 28 -6.07 15.72 6.51
CA TRP A 28 -6.88 14.73 5.80
C TRP A 28 -6.07 13.92 4.79
N ILE A 29 -5.20 14.56 4.01
CA ILE A 29 -4.33 13.87 3.04
C ILE A 29 -3.33 12.96 3.77
N GLU A 30 -2.79 13.40 4.91
CA GLU A 30 -1.89 12.60 5.74
C GLU A 30 -2.59 11.34 6.28
N ASP A 31 -3.84 11.45 6.74
CA ASP A 31 -4.66 10.31 7.15
C ASP A 31 -4.98 9.36 5.98
N LEU A 32 -5.22 9.89 4.78
CA LEU A 32 -5.43 9.05 3.59
C LEU A 32 -4.18 8.24 3.23
N LEU A 33 -2.99 8.86 3.27
CA LEU A 33 -1.72 8.16 3.01
C LEU A 33 -1.51 7.05 4.05
N HIS A 34 -1.82 7.31 5.32
CA HIS A 34 -1.72 6.31 6.38
C HIS A 34 -2.67 5.13 6.17
N ARG A 35 -3.94 5.39 5.84
CA ARG A 35 -4.93 4.34 5.55
C ARG A 35 -4.55 3.49 4.34
N LEU A 36 -3.94 4.10 3.32
CA LEU A 36 -3.44 3.40 2.15
C LEU A 36 -2.33 2.41 2.56
N GLU A 37 -1.35 2.86 3.36
CA GLU A 37 -0.28 2.01 3.86
C GLU A 37 -0.82 0.84 4.69
N GLU A 38 -1.80 1.09 5.57
CA GLU A 38 -2.44 0.01 6.31
C GLU A 38 -3.13 -1.00 5.41
N ALA A 39 -3.84 -0.53 4.37
CA ALA A 39 -4.54 -1.40 3.43
C ALA A 39 -3.56 -2.26 2.62
N GLU A 40 -2.44 -1.67 2.18
CA GLU A 40 -1.37 -2.39 1.47
C GLU A 40 -0.70 -3.43 2.37
N ALA A 41 -0.38 -3.09 3.62
CA ALA A 41 0.17 -4.03 4.58
C ALA A 41 -0.79 -5.19 4.86
N ARG A 42 -2.10 -4.92 4.99
CA ARG A 42 -3.14 -5.95 5.15
C ARG A 42 -3.25 -6.84 3.91
N SER A 43 -3.21 -6.25 2.72
CA SER A 43 -3.17 -6.97 1.43
C SER A 43 -1.98 -7.92 1.35
N LEU A 44 -0.78 -7.45 1.68
CA LEU A 44 0.43 -8.27 1.66
C LEU A 44 0.33 -9.45 2.63
N ARG A 45 -0.08 -9.20 3.87
CA ARG A 45 -0.29 -10.25 4.87
C ARG A 45 -1.34 -11.27 4.42
N LEU A 46 -2.42 -10.81 3.80
CA LEU A 46 -3.47 -11.70 3.28
C LEU A 46 -2.92 -12.57 2.14
N ARG A 47 -2.15 -12.00 1.21
CA ARG A 47 -1.48 -12.76 0.13
C ARG A 47 -0.53 -13.82 0.69
N GLU A 48 0.30 -13.46 1.68
CA GLU A 48 1.19 -14.41 2.35
C GLU A 48 0.43 -15.53 3.07
N ALA A 49 -0.65 -15.18 3.76
CA ALA A 49 -1.51 -16.16 4.44
C ALA A 49 -2.16 -17.12 3.45
N LEU A 50 -2.66 -16.61 2.31
CA LEU A 50 -3.22 -17.43 1.24
C LEU A 50 -2.18 -18.35 0.60
N LEU A 51 -0.95 -17.87 0.37
CA LEU A 51 0.14 -18.72 -0.12
C LEU A 51 0.47 -19.85 0.85
N LYS A 52 0.57 -19.54 2.15
CA LYS A 52 0.81 -20.56 3.20
C LYS A 52 -0.31 -21.57 3.30
N ALA A 53 -1.58 -21.13 3.24
CA ALA A 53 -2.75 -21.99 3.29
C ALA A 53 -2.89 -22.87 2.05
N ASN A 54 -2.61 -22.33 0.85
CA ASN A 54 -2.65 -23.10 -0.40
C ASN A 54 -1.46 -24.05 -0.56
N GLY A 55 -0.31 -23.78 0.07
CA GLY A 55 0.84 -24.68 0.10
C GLY A 55 0.58 -26.00 0.84
N HIS A 56 -0.48 -26.09 1.64
CA HIS A 56 -0.89 -27.31 2.37
C HIS A 56 -1.93 -28.18 1.64
N LYS A 57 -2.38 -27.79 0.43
CA LYS A 57 -3.23 -28.66 -0.42
C LYS A 57 -2.42 -29.23 -1.58
N PRO A 58 -2.31 -30.56 -1.74
CA PRO A 58 -1.54 -31.17 -2.82
C PRO A 58 -2.33 -31.17 -4.13
N THR A 59 -2.69 -29.99 -4.63
CA THR A 59 -3.19 -29.75 -6.00
C THR A 59 -3.42 -28.24 -6.17
N MET A 60 -2.45 -27.48 -6.68
CA MET A 60 -2.76 -26.13 -7.19
C MET A 60 -1.83 -25.76 -8.35
N SER A 61 -2.49 -25.47 -9.46
CA SER A 61 -1.99 -25.07 -10.77
C SER A 61 -0.98 -23.92 -10.69
N THR A 62 0.14 -24.07 -11.39
CA THR A 62 1.22 -23.08 -11.59
C THR A 62 0.73 -21.69 -11.96
N LYS A 63 -0.44 -21.57 -12.61
CA LYS A 63 -1.05 -20.30 -13.02
C LYS A 63 -1.38 -19.35 -11.87
N LEU A 64 -1.68 -19.86 -10.68
CA LEU A 64 -2.01 -19.03 -9.52
C LEU A 64 -0.74 -18.46 -8.87
N ARG A 65 0.39 -19.14 -9.06
CA ARG A 65 1.71 -18.66 -8.62
C ARG A 65 2.20 -17.54 -9.54
N ASP A 66 2.03 -17.68 -10.85
CA ASP A 66 2.50 -16.70 -11.83
C ASP A 66 1.70 -15.38 -11.74
N ALA A 67 0.37 -15.45 -11.56
CA ALA A 67 -0.49 -14.26 -11.40
C ALA A 67 -0.29 -13.49 -10.07
N LEU A 68 0.53 -13.99 -9.15
CA LEU A 68 0.87 -13.33 -7.88
C LEU A 68 2.23 -12.62 -7.91
N TYR A 69 3.07 -12.88 -8.92
CA TYR A 69 4.42 -12.31 -9.06
C TYR A 69 4.58 -11.40 -10.29
N GLU A 70 3.59 -11.32 -11.19
CA GLU A 70 3.39 -10.21 -12.13
C GLU A 70 2.61 -9.05 -11.47
#